data_AF-A0A971UGX2-F1
#
_entry.id   AF-A0A971UGX2-F1
#
_cell.length_a   1.000
_cell.length_b   1.000
_cell.length_c   1.000
_cell.angle_alpha   90.00
_cell.angle_beta   90.00
_cell.angle_gamma   90.00
#
_symmetry.space_group_name_H-M   'P 1'
#
loop_
_entity.id
_entity.type
_entity.pdbx_description
1 polymer ?
#
loop_
_entity_poly.entity_id
_entity_poly.type
_entity_poly.pdbx_seq_one_letter_code
_entity_poly.pdbx_strand_id
1 'polypeptide(L)' 'MTRDTDMTTTNQKAESRDTATLVAILVAARQTGDRDLERYARDQLADQGIRVAFARRGPGPEVSRHD' A
#
# COMPACT_ATOMS: atom_id res chain seq x y z
N MET A 1 31.61 36.91 -8.42
CA MET A 1 31.15 36.40 -7.12
C MET A 1 29.63 36.24 -7.23
N THR A 2 29.19 35.14 -7.87
CA THR A 2 28.58 33.95 -7.23
C THR A 2 27.20 34.21 -6.64
N ARG A 3 26.17 33.77 -7.37
CA ARG A 3 24.98 33.15 -6.78
C ARG A 3 24.56 32.02 -7.71
N ASP A 4 25.14 30.87 -7.42
CA ASP A 4 24.73 29.56 -7.88
C ASP A 4 23.24 29.38 -7.58
N THR A 5 22.42 29.43 -8.62
CA THR A 5 21.02 29.01 -8.54
C THR A 5 21.04 27.48 -8.50
N ASP A 6 21.05 26.94 -7.30
CA ASP A 6 20.98 25.50 -7.04
C ASP A 6 19.67 24.92 -7.61
N MET A 7 19.78 24.27 -8.77
CA MET A 7 18.73 23.43 -9.33
C MET A 7 18.71 22.09 -8.60
N THR A 8 18.29 22.07 -7.34
CA THR A 8 17.85 20.82 -6.68
C THR A 8 16.34 20.69 -6.74
N THR A 9 15.80 20.61 -7.96
CA THR A 9 14.52 19.90 -8.16
C THR A 9 14.83 18.42 -8.01
N THR A 10 15.05 18.02 -6.76
CA THR A 10 15.31 16.64 -6.38
C THR A 10 14.17 15.80 -6.90
N ASN A 11 14.59 14.76 -7.62
CA ASN A 11 13.84 13.77 -8.35
C ASN A 11 12.92 12.93 -7.44
N GLN A 12 12.00 13.54 -6.70
CA GLN A 12 11.14 12.85 -5.72
C GLN A 12 9.89 12.21 -6.35
N LYS A 13 9.70 12.36 -7.66
CA LYS A 13 8.47 11.92 -8.35
C LYS A 13 8.38 10.41 -8.60
N ALA A 14 9.45 9.65 -8.31
CA ALA A 14 9.47 8.19 -8.50
C ALA A 14 9.45 7.39 -7.18
N GLU A 15 9.83 7.99 -6.05
CA GLU A 15 10.12 7.23 -4.82
C GLU A 15 9.04 7.33 -3.73
N SER A 16 8.07 8.24 -3.88
CA SER A 16 6.97 8.39 -2.94
C SER A 16 5.66 7.97 -3.58
N ARG A 17 5.48 6.68 -3.89
CA ARG A 17 4.10 6.18 -3.97
C ARG A 17 3.54 6.31 -2.56
N ASP A 18 2.63 7.26 -2.38
CA ASP A 18 1.94 7.48 -1.11
C ASP A 18 1.50 6.14 -0.52
N THR A 19 1.77 5.90 0.76
CA THR A 19 1.41 4.64 1.44
C THR A 19 -0.05 4.27 1.20
N ALA A 20 -0.95 5.25 1.18
CA ALA A 20 -2.37 5.05 0.86
C ALA A 20 -2.58 4.44 -0.54
N THR A 21 -1.82 4.90 -1.54
CA THR A 21 -1.83 4.36 -2.90
C THR A 21 -1.32 2.93 -2.94
N LEU A 22 -0.22 2.62 -2.23
CA LEU A 22 0.31 1.25 -2.15
C LEU A 22 -0.69 0.29 -1.47
N VAL A 23 -1.37 0.74 -0.41
CA VAL A 23 -2.43 -0.04 0.24
C VAL A 23 -3.62 -0.26 -0.70
N ALA A 24 -4.04 0.77 -1.45
CA ALA A 24 -5.11 0.63 -2.44
C ALA A 24 -4.76 -0.38 -3.54
N ILE A 25 -3.53 -0.32 -4.07
CA ILE A 25 -3.01 -1.29 -5.04
C ILE A 25 -3.00 -2.70 -4.44
N LEU A 26 -2.53 -2.86 -3.21
CA LEU A 26 -2.49 -4.15 -2.53
C LEU A 26 -3.89 -4.76 -2.36
N VAL A 27 -4.88 -3.94 -2.01
CA VAL A 27 -6.29 -4.36 -1.91
C VAL A 27 -6.82 -4.79 -3.27
N ALA A 28 -6.61 -3.99 -4.32
CA ALA A 28 -7.07 -4.30 -5.67
C ALA A 28 -6.43 -5.60 -6.21
N ALA A 29 -5.11 -5.74 -6.08
CA ALA A 29 -4.36 -6.93 -6.48
C ALA A 29 -4.90 -8.19 -5.80
N ARG A 30 -5.21 -8.10 -4.51
CA ARG A 30 -5.80 -9.22 -3.76
C ARG A 30 -7.20 -9.58 -4.24
N GLN A 31 -8.01 -8.60 -4.64
CA GLN A 31 -9.37 -8.84 -5.16
C GLN A 31 -9.34 -9.48 -6.55
N THR A 32 -8.38 -9.08 -7.40
CA THR A 32 -8.22 -9.64 -8.75
C THR A 32 -7.43 -10.95 -8.76
N GLY A 33 -6.75 -11.29 -7.66
CA GLY A 33 -5.88 -12.47 -7.56
C GLY A 33 -4.49 -12.26 -8.16
N ASP A 34 -4.09 -11.03 -8.46
CA ASP A 34 -2.77 -10.67 -8.97
C ASP A 34 -1.71 -10.79 -7.87
N ARG A 35 -0.98 -11.91 -7.87
CA ARG A 35 0.01 -12.25 -6.85
C ARG A 35 1.30 -11.44 -6.96
N ASP A 36 1.70 -11.10 -8.17
CA ASP A 36 2.93 -10.34 -8.41
C ASP A 36 2.75 -8.90 -7.94
N LEU A 37 1.60 -8.30 -8.26
CA LEU A 37 1.25 -6.96 -7.79
C LEU A 37 1.01 -6.93 -6.27
N GLU A 38 0.39 -7.97 -5.69
CA GLU A 38 0.25 -8.11 -4.23
C GLU A 38 1.62 -8.12 -3.55
N ARG A 39 2.56 -8.92 -4.07
CA ARG A 39 3.91 -9.03 -3.54
C ARG A 39 4.67 -7.70 -3.66
N TYR A 40 4.64 -7.10 -4.85
CA TYR A 40 5.32 -5.82 -5.09
C TYR A 40 4.84 -4.72 -4.13
N ALA A 41 3.52 -4.54 -3.98
CA ALA A 41 2.98 -3.51 -3.09
C ALA A 41 3.31 -3.80 -1.62
N ARG A 42 3.31 -5.07 -1.22
CA ARG A 42 3.67 -5.48 0.15
C ARG A 42 5.15 -5.23 0.45
N ASP A 43 6.05 -5.52 -0.49
CA ASP A 43 7.49 -5.28 -0.35
C ASP A 43 7.77 -3.77 -0.22
N GLN A 44 7.16 -2.94 -1.07
CA GLN A 44 7.28 -1.48 -0.99
C GLN A 44 6.77 -0.90 0.34
N LEU A 45 5.68 -1.45 0.90
CA LEU A 45 5.19 -1.06 2.21
C LEU A 45 6.13 -1.52 3.33
N ALA A 46 6.71 -2.71 3.21
CA ALA A 46 7.67 -3.25 4.18
C ALA A 46 8.97 -2.43 4.20
N ASP A 47 9.44 -1.96 3.04
CA ASP A 47 10.58 -1.04 2.92
C ASP A 47 10.33 0.30 3.64
N GLN A 48 9.06 0.73 3.71
CA GLN A 48 8.62 1.88 4.50
C GLN A 48 8.42 1.56 6.00
N GLY A 49 8.68 0.32 6.44
CA GLY A 49 8.47 -0.14 7.81
C GLY A 49 7.00 -0.49 8.13
N ILE A 50 6.14 -0.60 7.12
CA ILE A 50 4.70 -0.80 7.27
C ILE A 50 4.33 -2.24 6.91
N ARG A 51 3.66 -2.95 7.83
CA ARG A 51 3.19 -4.33 7.60
C ARG A 51 1.67 -4.35 7.48
N VAL A 52 1.17 -4.85 6.35
CA VAL A 52 -0.28 -4.95 6.09
C VAL A 52 -0.76 -6.41 6.20
N ALA A 53 -1.72 -6.62 7.11
CA ALA A 53 -2.45 -7.86 7.28
C ALA A 53 -3.93 -7.65 6.93
N PHE A 54 -4.51 -8.57 6.17
CA PHE A 54 -5.94 -8.59 5.90
C PHE A 54 -6.63 -9.45 6.94
N ALA A 55 -7.61 -8.88 7.64
CA ALA A 55 -8.49 -9.67 8.49
C ALA A 55 -9.17 -10.75 7.63
N ARG A 56 -9.08 -12.01 8.04
CA ARG A 56 -9.95 -13.03 7.48
C ARG A 56 -11.37 -12.63 7.88
N ARG A 57 -12.24 -12.43 6.91
CA ARG A 57 -13.67 -12.26 7.17
C ARG A 57 -14.11 -13.56 7.84
N GLY A 58 -14.23 -13.55 9.17
CA GLY A 58 -14.82 -14.65 9.92
C GLY A 58 -16.27 -14.84 9.49
N PRO A 59 -16.89 -15.99 9.79
CA PRO A 59 -18.33 -16.13 9.60
C PRO A 59 -18.99 -14.93 10.29
N GLY A 60 -19.84 -14.22 9.54
CA GLY A 60 -20.53 -13.03 10.04
C GLY A 60 -21.27 -13.35 11.34
N PRO A 61 -21.65 -12.32 12.13
CA PRO A 61 -22.37 -12.55 13.38
C PRO A 61 -23.52 -13.49 13.11
N GLU A 62 -23.45 -14.69 13.70
CA GLU A 62 -24.53 -15.66 13.62
C GLU A 62 -25.75 -14.92 14.15
N VAL A 63 -26.69 -14.64 13.24
CA VAL A 63 -28.01 -14.13 13.61
C VAL A 63 -28.58 -15.16 14.57
N SER A 64 -28.49 -14.87 15.87
CA SER A 64 -29.11 -15.64 16.93
C SER A 64 -30.61 -15.68 16.62
N ARG A 65 -31.04 -16.76 15.97
CA ARG A 65 -32.44 -17.03 15.71
C ARG A 65 -33.01 -17.44 17.07
N HIS A 66 -33.61 -16.47 17.74
CA HIS A 66 -34.35 -16.68 18.98
C HIS A 66 -35.59 -17.50 18.62
N ASP A 67 -35.66 -18.73 19.11
CA ASP A 67 -36.89 -19.53 19.16
C ASP A 67 -37.82 -18.94 20.24
#